data_AF-A0A5N7CXC8-F1
#
_entry.id   AF-A0A5N7CXC8-F1
#
_cell.length_a   1.000
_cell.length_b   1.000
_cell.length_c   1.000
_cell.angle_alpha   90.00
_cell.angle_beta   90.00
_cell.angle_gamma   90.00
#
_symmetry.space_group_name_H-M   'P 1'
#
loop_
_entity.id
_entity.type
_entity.pdbx_description
1 polymer ?
#
loop_
_entity_poly.entity_id
_entity_poly.type
_entity_poly.pdbx_seq_one_letter_code
_entity_poly.pdbx_strand_id
1 'polypeptide(L)'
;MDTSLPPHSNLGDPISKWGYSFTWTDSHLSREKTEPLRQQFDTLGAAALERLQFIRSSLLEDNKVKGTTPPSSDLYTILRDHRGEDEVLTQFWKELHTVPDWVDWEQLERGQRFLHRYMIANIVGFALQGFVAENSAASGVVEVLVRTGSFSTRMLLKRLLETFQWLVHVTHDLATIQPGGEGHIATVRVRLLHSSVRQRILHLCRTKPQYFDIDRYGVPVNALDSIHSISTFCCNPMWLQLPRFKITPSTDEVEDYIALFRYLGYLLGTPTSYFETVQKSKHTMESMVAHELHTTETSRVVAYNFVECVANLPAPFHVSKKFIEAGSRWINGDEICNDLELGKPGFVYHFMFAGYCVLVRGLACLQRMIPMFDEFMIKVGFTSLACRVI
;
A
#
# COMPACT_ATOMS: atom_id res chain seq x y z
N MET A 1 -10.53 -3.71 24.12
CA MET A 1 -11.32 -4.40 23.07
C MET A 1 -12.46 -3.48 22.69
N ASP A 2 -12.49 -3.03 21.45
CA ASP A 2 -13.62 -2.26 20.91
C ASP A 2 -14.80 -3.23 20.72
N THR A 3 -15.85 -3.08 21.52
CA THR A 3 -17.03 -3.96 21.56
C THR A 3 -18.05 -3.63 20.46
N SER A 4 -17.73 -2.73 19.53
CA SER A 4 -18.64 -2.25 18.49
C SER A 4 -18.65 -3.08 17.19
N LEU A 5 -17.72 -4.04 17.03
CA LEU A 5 -17.67 -4.94 15.88
C LEU A 5 -18.25 -6.32 16.26
N PRO A 6 -19.06 -6.95 15.39
CA PRO A 6 -19.82 -8.13 15.78
C PRO A 6 -18.90 -9.23 16.31
N PRO A 7 -19.21 -9.80 17.50
CA PRO A 7 -18.50 -10.93 18.04
C PRO A 7 -18.84 -12.14 17.17
N HIS A 8 -17.84 -12.67 16.47
CA HIS A 8 -17.91 -13.90 15.66
C HIS A 8 -19.05 -13.92 14.63
N SER A 9 -18.76 -13.53 13.38
CA SER A 9 -19.62 -13.89 12.26
C SER A 9 -19.74 -15.41 12.21
N ASN A 10 -20.97 -15.94 12.28
CA ASN A 10 -21.21 -17.36 12.10
C ASN A 10 -20.95 -17.74 10.64
N LEU A 11 -20.64 -19.02 10.40
CA LEU A 11 -20.50 -19.53 9.05
C LEU A 11 -21.82 -19.33 8.28
N GLY A 12 -21.74 -18.69 7.12
CA GLY A 12 -22.91 -18.36 6.30
C GLY A 12 -23.49 -16.97 6.56
N ASP A 13 -23.02 -16.23 7.57
CA ASP A 13 -23.52 -14.88 7.84
C ASP A 13 -23.18 -13.93 6.67
N PRO A 14 -24.16 -13.15 6.18
CA PRO A 14 -23.88 -12.10 5.21
C PRO A 14 -23.20 -10.92 5.92
N ILE A 15 -22.01 -10.56 5.44
CA ILE A 15 -21.29 -9.36 5.88
C ILE A 15 -21.45 -8.30 4.80
N SER A 16 -21.82 -7.09 5.22
CA SER A 16 -21.88 -5.93 4.34
C SER A 16 -21.20 -4.75 5.03
N LYS A 17 -20.27 -4.11 4.34
CA LYS A 17 -19.55 -2.95 4.83
C LYS A 17 -19.19 -2.03 3.67
N TRP A 18 -19.62 -0.78 3.75
CA TRP A 18 -19.26 0.28 2.79
C TRP A 18 -19.46 -0.13 1.32
N GLY A 19 -20.63 -0.68 1.04
CA GLY A 19 -21.04 -1.09 -0.30
C GLY A 19 -20.32 -2.33 -0.86
N TYR A 20 -19.58 -3.07 -0.03
CA TYR A 20 -19.07 -4.39 -0.35
C TYR A 20 -19.73 -5.45 0.53
N SER A 21 -20.15 -6.56 -0.08
CA SER A 21 -20.85 -7.64 0.63
C SER A 21 -20.33 -9.01 0.22
N PHE A 22 -20.25 -9.91 1.19
CA PHE A 22 -19.78 -11.29 1.01
C PHE A 22 -20.37 -12.20 2.09
N THR A 23 -20.26 -13.50 1.91
CA THR A 23 -20.67 -14.50 2.91
C THR A 23 -19.47 -14.95 3.71
N TRP A 24 -19.56 -14.90 5.03
CA TRP A 24 -18.50 -15.38 5.91
C TRP A 24 -18.35 -16.90 5.83
N THR A 25 -17.12 -17.38 5.72
CA THR A 25 -16.77 -18.80 5.59
C THR A 25 -15.63 -19.18 6.55
N ASP A 26 -15.36 -20.48 6.68
CA ASP A 26 -14.28 -21.03 7.50
C ASP A 26 -12.87 -20.68 6.99
N SER A 27 -12.80 -20.28 5.72
CA SER A 27 -11.58 -19.82 5.04
C SER A 27 -11.23 -18.37 5.36
N HIS A 28 -12.14 -17.62 5.97
CA HIS A 28 -11.87 -16.27 6.48
C HIS A 28 -11.07 -16.32 7.78
N LEU A 29 -10.31 -15.25 8.03
CA LEU A 29 -9.49 -15.10 9.21
C LEU A 29 -10.34 -14.53 10.34
N SER A 30 -10.63 -15.34 11.36
CA SER A 30 -11.30 -14.86 12.57
C SER A 30 -10.41 -13.88 13.34
N ARG A 31 -11.02 -13.03 14.17
CA ARG A 31 -10.28 -12.12 15.05
C ARG A 31 -9.27 -12.84 15.95
N GLU A 32 -9.57 -14.06 16.41
CA GLU A 32 -8.63 -14.88 17.18
C GLU A 32 -7.34 -15.19 16.41
N LYS A 33 -7.42 -15.34 15.08
CA LYS A 33 -6.26 -15.55 14.20
C LYS A 33 -5.54 -14.25 13.88
N THR A 34 -6.27 -13.12 13.75
CA THR A 34 -5.66 -11.84 13.35
C THR A 34 -5.09 -11.04 14.52
N GLU A 35 -5.68 -11.11 15.71
CA GLU A 35 -5.27 -10.30 16.87
C GLU A 35 -3.82 -10.55 17.30
N PRO A 36 -3.30 -11.81 17.35
CA PRO A 36 -1.89 -12.05 17.66
C PRO A 36 -0.91 -11.41 16.67
N LEU A 37 -1.33 -11.19 15.42
CA LEU A 37 -0.49 -10.59 14.38
C LEU A 37 -0.18 -9.11 14.67
N ARG A 38 -1.00 -8.43 15.50
CA ARG A 38 -0.74 -7.07 15.96
C ARG A 38 0.52 -6.92 16.80
N GLN A 39 0.97 -8.00 17.43
CA GLN A 39 2.17 -8.02 18.27
C GLN A 39 3.40 -8.57 17.52
N GLN A 40 3.20 -9.03 16.29
CA GLN A 40 4.27 -9.54 15.44
C GLN A 40 4.75 -8.44 14.50
N PHE A 41 6.04 -8.46 14.18
CA PHE A 41 6.66 -7.53 13.25
C PHE A 41 7.93 -8.14 12.66
N ASP A 42 8.49 -7.49 11.64
CA ASP A 42 9.76 -7.87 11.00
C ASP A 42 10.94 -7.69 11.97
N THR A 43 11.28 -8.76 12.70
CA THR A 43 12.38 -8.77 13.67
C THR A 43 13.74 -8.71 12.99
N LEU A 44 13.89 -9.34 11.82
CA LEU A 44 15.15 -9.32 11.07
C LEU A 44 15.45 -7.92 10.53
N GLY A 45 14.46 -7.26 9.92
CA GLY A 45 14.60 -5.88 9.46
C GLY A 45 14.80 -4.88 10.60
N ALA A 46 14.22 -5.13 11.79
CA ALA A 46 14.47 -4.33 12.98
C ALA A 46 15.92 -4.48 13.48
N ALA A 47 16.43 -5.71 13.57
CA ALA A 47 17.81 -5.97 13.98
C ALA A 47 18.83 -5.42 12.96
N ALA A 48 18.55 -5.59 11.65
CA ALA A 48 19.39 -5.02 10.59
C ALA A 48 19.45 -3.49 10.68
N LEU A 49 18.32 -2.82 10.93
CA LEU A 49 18.31 -1.38 11.12
C LEU A 49 19.23 -0.91 12.26
N GLU A 50 19.20 -1.58 13.42
CA GLU A 50 20.06 -1.23 14.55
C GLU A 50 21.55 -1.33 14.20
N ARG A 51 21.94 -2.41 13.49
CA ARG A 51 23.32 -2.58 12.98
C ARG A 51 23.70 -1.49 11.99
N LEU A 52 22.83 -1.15 11.05
CA LEU A 52 23.08 -0.09 10.07
C LEU A 52 23.21 1.30 10.73
N GLN A 53 22.39 1.60 11.74
CA GLN A 53 22.48 2.84 12.51
C GLN A 53 23.79 2.92 13.30
N PHE A 54 24.25 1.80 13.88
CA PHE A 54 25.54 1.72 14.55
C PHE A 54 26.70 1.98 13.58
N ILE A 55 26.74 1.28 12.45
CA ILE A 55 27.77 1.48 11.40
C ILE A 55 27.78 2.93 10.91
N ARG A 56 26.60 3.48 10.60
CA ARG A 56 26.49 4.89 10.17
C ARG A 56 27.05 5.86 11.21
N SER A 57 26.81 5.60 12.49
CA SER A 57 27.29 6.46 13.57
C SER A 57 28.81 6.38 13.69
N SER A 58 29.39 5.19 13.62
CA SER A 58 30.85 4.97 13.58
C SER A 58 31.49 5.68 12.38
N LEU A 59 30.92 5.54 11.18
CA LEU A 59 31.42 6.22 9.98
C LEU A 59 31.39 7.74 10.10
N LEU A 60 30.36 8.30 10.75
CA LEU A 60 30.26 9.74 11.00
C LEU A 60 31.29 10.24 12.01
N GLU A 61 31.63 9.45 13.02
CA GLU A 61 32.70 9.77 13.97
C GLU A 61 34.07 9.72 13.30
N ASP A 62 34.34 8.68 12.52
CA ASP A 62 35.56 8.54 11.72
C ASP A 62 35.73 9.70 10.73
N ASN A 63 34.64 10.13 10.09
CA ASN A 63 34.62 11.27 9.19
C ASN A 63 35.01 12.58 9.89
N LYS A 64 34.49 12.84 11.09
CA LYS A 64 34.84 14.02 11.90
C LYS A 64 36.31 14.05 12.27
N VAL A 65 36.91 12.88 12.49
CA VAL A 65 38.34 12.76 12.85
C VAL A 65 39.25 12.91 11.62
N LYS A 66 38.88 12.27 10.49
CA LYS A 66 39.75 12.17 9.31
C LYS A 66 39.50 13.25 8.25
N GLY A 67 38.41 14.02 8.35
CA GLY A 67 38.06 15.07 7.38
C GLY A 67 37.71 14.55 5.98
N THR A 68 37.19 13.33 5.88
CA THR A 68 36.86 12.68 4.59
C THR A 68 35.50 13.15 4.04
N THR A 69 35.06 12.58 2.92
CA THR A 69 33.69 12.79 2.41
C THR A 69 32.65 12.19 3.37
N PRO A 70 31.51 12.86 3.63
CA PRO A 70 30.47 12.34 4.51
C PRO A 70 29.96 10.96 4.04
N PRO A 71 29.72 10.02 4.96
CA PRO A 71 29.15 8.72 4.60
C PRO A 71 27.73 8.87 4.07
N SER A 72 27.28 7.90 3.26
CA SER A 72 25.93 7.90 2.70
C SER A 72 24.87 7.91 3.81
N SER A 73 23.81 8.71 3.63
CA SER A 73 22.64 8.68 4.50
C SER A 73 21.65 7.58 4.13
N ASP A 74 21.80 6.99 2.93
CA ASP A 74 20.97 5.91 2.43
C ASP A 74 21.37 4.57 3.06
N LEU A 75 20.47 4.02 3.88
CA LEU A 75 20.70 2.77 4.61
C LEU A 75 20.91 1.57 3.68
N TYR A 76 20.35 1.59 2.46
CA TYR A 76 20.62 0.53 1.49
C TYR A 76 22.08 0.55 1.03
N THR A 77 22.64 1.74 0.79
CA THR A 77 24.06 1.89 0.40
C THR A 77 24.97 1.34 1.49
N ILE A 78 24.70 1.68 2.76
CA ILE A 78 25.45 1.14 3.90
C ILE A 78 25.30 -0.38 3.99
N LEU A 79 24.07 -0.89 3.86
CA LEU A 79 23.81 -2.33 3.87
C LEU A 79 24.60 -3.03 2.77
N ARG A 80 24.55 -2.54 1.53
CA ARG A 80 25.29 -3.10 0.40
C ARG A 80 26.77 -3.17 0.73
N ASP A 81 27.36 -2.09 1.25
CA ASP A 81 28.81 -1.99 1.42
C ASP A 81 29.31 -2.81 2.63
N HIS A 82 28.49 -2.94 3.69
CA HIS A 82 28.88 -3.59 4.95
C HIS A 82 28.16 -4.93 5.22
N ARG A 83 27.43 -5.48 4.26
CA ARG A 83 26.62 -6.71 4.41
C ARG A 83 27.37 -7.90 5.00
N GLY A 84 28.68 -8.02 4.75
CA GLY A 84 29.51 -9.15 5.19
C GLY A 84 30.23 -8.95 6.52
N GLU A 85 30.05 -7.79 7.17
CA GLU A 85 30.77 -7.44 8.42
C GLU A 85 30.02 -7.89 9.69
N ASP A 86 28.75 -8.23 9.56
CA ASP A 86 27.87 -8.63 10.66
C ASP A 86 26.94 -9.77 10.22
N GLU A 87 26.70 -10.75 11.10
CA GLU A 87 25.86 -11.92 10.81
C GLU A 87 24.40 -11.56 10.50
N VAL A 88 23.84 -10.57 11.21
CA VAL A 88 22.47 -10.09 10.99
C VAL A 88 22.35 -9.42 9.62
N LEU A 89 23.35 -8.61 9.24
CA LEU A 89 23.37 -7.98 7.91
C LEU A 89 23.56 -9.00 6.80
N THR A 90 24.37 -10.05 7.04
CA THR A 90 24.55 -11.16 6.11
C THR A 90 23.23 -11.91 5.92
N GLN A 91 22.52 -12.22 7.01
CA GLN A 91 21.23 -12.89 6.98
C GLN A 91 20.16 -12.03 6.26
N PHE A 92 20.07 -10.76 6.60
CA PHE A 92 19.13 -9.82 5.98
C PHE A 92 19.39 -9.67 4.48
N TRP A 93 20.66 -9.50 4.09
CA TRP A 93 21.05 -9.43 2.68
C TRP A 93 20.68 -10.71 1.93
N LYS A 94 20.95 -11.88 2.55
CA LYS A 94 20.64 -13.19 1.96
C LYS A 94 19.14 -13.35 1.75
N GLU A 95 18.30 -13.00 2.72
CA GLU A 95 16.84 -13.07 2.56
C GLU A 95 16.37 -12.19 1.39
N LEU A 96 16.85 -10.95 1.32
CA LEU A 96 16.48 -10.01 0.26
C LEU A 96 16.93 -10.44 -1.14
N HIS A 97 18.00 -11.22 -1.27
CA HIS A 97 18.55 -11.65 -2.57
C HIS A 97 18.21 -13.11 -2.93
N THR A 98 17.60 -13.86 -2.00
CA THR A 98 17.13 -15.21 -2.27
C THR A 98 15.76 -15.13 -2.94
N VAL A 99 15.63 -15.76 -4.09
CA VAL A 99 14.35 -15.87 -4.81
C VAL A 99 13.63 -17.12 -4.29
N PRO A 100 12.43 -17.01 -3.70
CA PRO A 100 11.68 -18.18 -3.25
C PRO A 100 11.28 -19.11 -4.40
N ASP A 101 11.22 -20.42 -4.14
CA ASP A 101 10.92 -21.45 -5.15
C ASP A 101 9.56 -21.30 -5.84
N TRP A 102 8.61 -20.61 -5.20
CA TRP A 102 7.27 -20.34 -5.77
C TRP A 102 7.24 -19.13 -6.70
N VAL A 103 8.35 -18.41 -6.88
CA VAL A 103 8.42 -17.25 -7.79
C VAL A 103 8.62 -17.72 -9.22
N ASP A 104 7.65 -17.42 -10.07
CA ASP A 104 7.73 -17.54 -11.52
C ASP A 104 7.90 -16.15 -12.15
N TRP A 105 9.07 -15.88 -12.73
CA TRP A 105 9.34 -14.58 -13.34
C TRP A 105 8.43 -14.26 -14.53
N GLU A 106 8.04 -15.25 -15.33
CA GLU A 106 7.11 -15.01 -16.43
C GLU A 106 5.73 -14.63 -15.89
N GLN A 107 5.31 -15.25 -14.78
CA GLN A 107 4.09 -14.88 -14.06
C GLN A 107 4.13 -13.44 -13.55
N LEU A 108 5.24 -13.06 -12.91
CA LEU A 108 5.43 -11.71 -12.39
C LEU A 108 5.42 -10.66 -13.50
N GLU A 109 6.06 -10.92 -14.65
CA GLU A 109 6.04 -10.02 -15.81
C GLU A 109 4.62 -9.77 -16.32
N ARG A 110 3.81 -10.83 -16.43
CA ARG A 110 2.38 -10.68 -16.79
C ARG A 110 1.63 -9.88 -15.73
N GLY A 111 1.93 -10.10 -14.45
CA GLY A 111 1.39 -9.34 -13.33
C GLY A 111 1.70 -7.84 -13.42
N GLN A 112 2.91 -7.46 -13.85
CA GLN A 112 3.27 -6.04 -14.04
C GLN A 112 2.38 -5.36 -15.09
N ARG A 113 1.93 -6.08 -16.13
CA ARG A 113 1.04 -5.54 -17.17
C ARG A 113 -0.35 -5.17 -16.66
N PHE A 114 -0.82 -5.80 -15.58
CA PHE A 114 -2.13 -5.52 -14.98
C PHE A 114 -2.30 -4.05 -14.62
N LEU A 115 -1.29 -3.47 -13.94
CA LEU A 115 -1.37 -2.08 -13.49
C LEU A 115 -1.52 -1.13 -14.69
N HIS A 116 -0.72 -1.36 -15.74
CA HIS A 116 -0.72 -0.53 -16.96
C HIS A 116 -2.00 -0.65 -17.75
N ARG A 117 -2.54 -1.86 -17.87
CA ARG A 117 -3.80 -2.09 -18.60
C ARG A 117 -4.96 -1.32 -17.99
N TYR A 118 -4.97 -1.19 -16.67
CA TYR A 118 -6.01 -0.47 -15.95
C TYR A 118 -5.50 0.80 -15.27
N MET A 119 -4.42 1.41 -15.77
CA MET A 119 -3.68 2.48 -15.07
C MET A 119 -4.57 3.62 -14.61
N ILE A 120 -5.45 4.11 -15.48
CA ILE A 120 -6.37 5.22 -15.16
C ILE A 120 -7.33 4.81 -14.03
N ALA A 121 -7.92 3.62 -14.12
CA ALA A 121 -8.83 3.09 -13.10
C ALA A 121 -8.11 2.82 -11.78
N ASN A 122 -6.90 2.27 -11.83
CA ASN A 122 -6.06 1.97 -10.67
C ASN A 122 -5.61 3.26 -9.97
N ILE A 123 -5.17 4.30 -10.70
CA ILE A 123 -4.78 5.59 -10.07
C ILE A 123 -5.96 6.21 -9.32
N VAL A 124 -7.14 6.25 -9.95
CA VAL A 124 -8.36 6.77 -9.28
C VAL A 124 -8.80 5.83 -8.15
N GLY A 125 -8.69 4.53 -8.33
CA GLY A 125 -8.93 3.53 -7.30
C GLY A 125 -8.02 3.71 -6.09
N PHE A 126 -6.72 3.90 -6.28
CA PHE A 126 -5.77 4.20 -5.21
C PHE A 126 -6.10 5.50 -4.50
N ALA A 127 -6.44 6.56 -5.26
CA ALA A 127 -6.80 7.84 -4.70
C ALA A 127 -8.10 7.76 -3.87
N LEU A 128 -9.17 7.23 -4.44
CA LEU A 128 -10.51 7.34 -3.86
C LEU A 128 -10.89 6.13 -3.01
N GLN A 129 -10.45 4.92 -3.33
CA GLN A 129 -10.70 3.72 -2.51
C GLN A 129 -9.53 3.45 -1.57
N GLY A 130 -8.32 3.30 -2.12
CA GLY A 130 -7.13 2.94 -1.37
C GLY A 130 -6.77 3.98 -0.30
N PHE A 131 -6.88 5.28 -0.61
CA PHE A 131 -6.56 6.32 0.35
C PHE A 131 -7.77 6.76 1.18
N VAL A 132 -8.83 7.26 0.54
CA VAL A 132 -9.97 7.84 1.25
C VAL A 132 -10.71 6.80 2.07
N ALA A 133 -10.87 5.56 1.59
CA ALA A 133 -11.53 4.51 2.37
C ALA A 133 -10.55 3.69 3.22
N GLU A 134 -9.68 2.91 2.59
CA GLU A 134 -8.82 1.95 3.30
C GLU A 134 -7.84 2.67 4.23
N ASN A 135 -6.97 3.51 3.67
CA ASN A 135 -5.90 4.14 4.43
C ASN A 135 -6.41 5.16 5.45
N SER A 136 -7.62 5.70 5.30
CA SER A 136 -8.22 6.59 6.29
C SER A 136 -8.96 5.82 7.37
N ALA A 137 -9.39 4.58 7.13
CA ALA A 137 -10.18 3.81 8.08
C ALA A 137 -9.48 2.57 8.65
N ALA A 138 -8.28 2.22 8.19
CA ALA A 138 -7.41 1.26 8.84
C ALA A 138 -6.73 1.94 10.04
N SER A 139 -7.37 1.95 11.21
CA SER A 139 -6.99 2.84 12.32
C SER A 139 -5.53 2.71 12.79
N GLY A 140 -4.96 1.50 12.81
CA GLY A 140 -3.57 1.27 13.17
C GLY A 140 -2.61 1.94 12.19
N VAL A 141 -2.87 1.75 10.89
CA VAL A 141 -2.13 2.38 9.79
C VAL A 141 -2.25 3.90 9.87
N VAL A 142 -3.48 4.43 10.02
CA VAL A 142 -3.76 5.87 10.13
C VAL A 142 -2.96 6.51 11.26
N GLU A 143 -2.98 5.91 12.44
CA GLU A 143 -2.27 6.46 13.60
C GLU A 143 -0.76 6.49 13.37
N VAL A 144 -0.15 5.44 12.81
CA VAL A 144 1.28 5.46 12.45
C VAL A 144 1.59 6.60 11.48
N LEU A 145 0.73 6.80 10.49
CA LEU A 145 0.90 7.82 9.46
C LEU A 145 0.77 9.25 9.99
N VAL A 146 -0.17 9.50 10.91
CA VAL A 146 -0.35 10.81 11.53
C VAL A 146 0.78 11.12 12.52
N ARG A 147 1.22 10.15 13.33
CA ARG A 147 2.29 10.36 14.32
C ARG A 147 3.64 10.69 13.69
N THR A 148 3.90 10.19 12.48
CA THR A 148 5.11 10.54 11.71
C THR A 148 5.09 11.94 11.11
N GLY A 149 4.07 12.77 11.40
CA GLY A 149 3.94 14.17 10.94
C GLY A 149 3.68 14.29 9.43
N SER A 150 3.37 13.17 8.80
CA SER A 150 3.50 12.98 7.38
C SER A 150 2.23 13.26 6.58
N PHE A 151 1.14 13.61 7.27
CA PHE A 151 -0.20 13.80 6.70
C PHE A 151 -0.68 15.25 6.78
N SER A 152 0.23 16.20 6.97
CA SER A 152 -0.04 17.60 6.67
C SER A 152 -0.25 17.76 5.16
N THR A 153 -1.10 18.71 4.75
CA THR A 153 -1.35 19.02 3.33
C THR A 153 -0.06 19.29 2.55
N ARG A 154 0.98 19.83 3.22
CA ARG A 154 2.29 20.09 2.63
C ARG A 154 3.11 18.83 2.32
N MET A 155 3.03 17.81 3.17
CA MET A 155 3.83 16.58 3.03
C MET A 155 3.09 15.46 2.32
N LEU A 156 1.75 15.49 2.35
CA LEU A 156 0.91 14.42 1.82
C LEU A 156 1.16 14.17 0.33
N LEU A 157 1.24 15.24 -0.49
CA LEU A 157 1.50 15.10 -1.93
C LEU A 157 2.81 14.34 -2.19
N LYS A 158 3.88 14.71 -1.48
CA LYS A 158 5.19 14.07 -1.63
C LYS A 158 5.10 12.56 -1.34
N ARG A 159 4.42 12.17 -0.27
CA ARG A 159 4.29 10.75 0.11
C ARG A 159 3.42 9.94 -0.84
N LEU A 160 2.35 10.54 -1.35
CA LEU A 160 1.54 9.94 -2.40
C LEU A 160 2.41 9.67 -3.63
N LEU A 161 3.19 10.67 -4.07
CA LEU A 161 4.10 10.53 -5.20
C LEU A 161 5.21 9.50 -4.94
N GLU A 162 5.79 9.44 -3.73
CA GLU A 162 6.78 8.42 -3.34
C GLU A 162 6.19 7.00 -3.47
N THR A 163 4.93 6.80 -3.07
CA THR A 163 4.23 5.50 -3.20
C THR A 163 3.93 5.17 -4.65
N PHE A 164 3.44 6.13 -5.43
CA PHE A 164 3.20 5.95 -6.87
C PHE A 164 4.51 5.65 -7.61
N GLN A 165 5.59 6.33 -7.27
CA GLN A 165 6.90 6.10 -7.87
C GLN A 165 7.41 4.69 -7.54
N TRP A 166 7.30 4.24 -6.29
CA TRP A 166 7.60 2.86 -5.92
C TRP A 166 6.76 1.87 -6.74
N LEU A 167 5.46 2.11 -6.86
CA LEU A 167 4.56 1.25 -7.63
C LEU A 167 4.96 1.18 -9.12
N VAL A 168 5.37 2.31 -9.72
CA VAL A 168 5.90 2.35 -11.08
C VAL A 168 7.19 1.54 -11.18
N HIS A 169 8.13 1.72 -10.25
CA HIS A 169 9.39 0.96 -10.27
C HIS A 169 9.16 -0.54 -10.19
N VAL A 170 8.23 -1.02 -9.35
CA VAL A 170 7.99 -2.46 -9.21
C VAL A 170 7.11 -3.06 -10.33
N THR A 171 6.55 -2.20 -11.18
CA THR A 171 5.73 -2.63 -12.33
C THR A 171 6.36 -2.25 -13.67
N HIS A 172 7.62 -1.81 -13.68
CA HIS A 172 8.26 -1.34 -14.91
C HIS A 172 8.62 -2.47 -15.86
N ASP A 173 9.50 -3.33 -15.40
CA ASP A 173 9.96 -4.51 -16.11
C ASP A 173 10.53 -5.51 -15.11
N LEU A 174 10.85 -6.72 -15.57
CA LEU A 174 11.40 -7.76 -14.70
C LEU A 174 12.74 -7.39 -14.05
N ALA A 175 13.64 -6.74 -14.81
CA ALA A 175 14.96 -6.41 -14.31
C ALA A 175 14.88 -5.45 -13.12
N THR A 176 13.87 -4.58 -13.07
CA THR A 176 13.67 -3.67 -11.92
C THR A 176 13.29 -4.39 -10.63
N ILE A 177 12.55 -5.51 -10.66
CA ILE A 177 12.11 -6.22 -9.43
C ILE A 177 12.98 -7.42 -9.06
N GLN A 178 13.84 -7.86 -9.97
CA GLN A 178 14.85 -8.88 -9.69
C GLN A 178 15.89 -8.36 -8.69
N PRO A 179 16.58 -9.26 -7.95
CA PRO A 179 17.59 -8.85 -6.97
C PRO A 179 18.63 -7.89 -7.54
N GLY A 180 18.75 -6.71 -6.94
CA GLY A 180 19.66 -5.63 -7.37
C GLY A 180 19.05 -4.64 -8.38
N GLY A 181 17.83 -4.86 -8.85
CA GLY A 181 17.09 -3.91 -9.68
C GLY A 181 16.54 -2.71 -8.90
N GLU A 182 16.21 -1.61 -9.57
CA GLU A 182 15.78 -0.36 -8.91
C GLU A 182 14.49 -0.52 -8.08
N GLY A 183 13.52 -1.30 -8.55
CA GLY A 183 12.29 -1.63 -7.82
C GLY A 183 12.55 -2.53 -6.61
N HIS A 184 13.46 -3.50 -6.75
CA HIS A 184 13.95 -4.33 -5.64
C HIS A 184 14.60 -3.46 -4.56
N ILE A 185 15.57 -2.63 -4.94
CA ILE A 185 16.27 -1.72 -4.03
C ILE A 185 15.30 -0.74 -3.36
N ALA A 186 14.36 -0.17 -4.12
CA ALA A 186 13.33 0.71 -3.56
C ALA A 186 12.48 -0.02 -2.51
N THR A 187 12.13 -1.28 -2.76
CA THR A 187 11.37 -2.12 -1.81
C THR A 187 12.19 -2.43 -0.54
N VAL A 188 13.50 -2.67 -0.65
CA VAL A 188 14.40 -2.81 0.51
C VAL A 188 14.44 -1.52 1.35
N ARG A 189 14.51 -0.36 0.70
CA ARG A 189 14.46 0.93 1.38
C ARG A 189 13.14 1.13 2.14
N VAL A 190 12.02 0.70 1.56
CA VAL A 190 10.70 0.73 2.23
C VAL A 190 10.70 -0.19 3.47
N ARG A 191 11.25 -1.40 3.39
CA ARG A 191 11.37 -2.30 4.55
C ARG A 191 12.19 -1.68 5.69
N LEU A 192 13.33 -1.06 5.38
CA LEU A 192 14.15 -0.35 6.37
C LEU A 192 13.45 0.91 6.93
N LEU A 193 12.68 1.62 6.10
CA LEU A 193 11.85 2.74 6.52
C LEU A 193 10.79 2.30 7.52
N HIS A 194 10.09 1.18 7.26
CA HIS A 194 9.10 0.60 8.17
C HIS A 194 9.69 0.29 9.54
N SER A 195 10.87 -0.34 9.57
CA SER A 195 11.61 -0.57 10.81
C SER A 195 12.00 0.72 11.52
N SER A 196 12.40 1.76 10.77
CA SER A 196 12.79 3.06 11.33
C SER A 196 11.60 3.80 11.95
N VAL A 197 10.45 3.76 11.28
CA VAL A 197 9.19 4.33 11.79
C VAL A 197 8.77 3.63 13.08
N ARG A 198 8.80 2.30 13.10
CA ARG A 198 8.46 1.50 14.29
C ARG A 198 9.38 1.83 15.47
N GLN A 199 10.69 1.80 15.26
CA GLN A 199 11.67 2.11 16.29
C GLN A 199 11.46 3.52 16.85
N ARG A 200 11.20 4.51 15.98
CA ARG A 200 10.96 5.90 16.39
C ARG A 200 9.69 6.05 17.24
N ILE A 201 8.56 5.46 16.82
CA ILE A 201 7.30 5.56 17.57
C ILE A 201 7.45 4.89 18.93
N LEU A 202 8.03 3.68 18.98
CA LEU A 202 8.26 2.97 20.25
C LEU A 202 9.20 3.74 21.18
N HIS A 203 10.25 4.37 20.64
CA HIS A 203 11.14 5.23 21.42
C HIS A 203 10.39 6.43 22.01
N LEU A 204 9.53 7.10 21.24
CA LEU A 204 8.72 8.21 21.72
C LEU A 204 7.73 7.75 22.81
N CYS A 205 7.15 6.56 22.69
CA CYS A 205 6.24 6.00 23.70
C CYS A 205 6.93 5.81 25.07
N ARG A 206 8.26 5.56 25.11
CA ARG A 206 9.00 5.47 26.39
C ARG A 206 9.01 6.78 27.18
N THR A 207 8.99 7.91 26.49
CA THR A 207 8.99 9.25 27.12
C THR A 207 7.60 9.89 27.16
N LYS A 208 6.70 9.47 26.27
CA LYS A 208 5.33 9.95 26.13
C LYS A 208 4.40 8.75 25.89
N PRO A 209 3.96 8.03 26.94
CA PRO A 209 3.17 6.80 26.78
C PRO A 209 1.88 6.97 25.95
N GLN A 210 1.25 8.15 25.98
CA GLN A 210 0.06 8.47 25.18
C GLN A 210 0.37 8.84 23.71
N TYR A 211 1.63 8.71 23.27
CA TYR A 211 2.03 9.05 21.90
C TYR A 211 1.52 8.04 20.86
N PHE A 212 1.30 6.78 21.24
CA PHE A 212 0.69 5.78 20.38
C PHE A 212 0.06 4.70 21.28
N ASP A 213 -1.20 4.34 21.01
CA ASP A 213 -1.93 3.34 21.81
C ASP A 213 -1.56 1.92 21.34
N ILE A 214 -0.50 1.37 21.93
CA ILE A 214 0.03 0.04 21.58
C ILE A 214 -0.97 -1.06 21.98
N ASP A 215 -1.72 -0.88 23.07
CA ASP A 215 -2.69 -1.87 23.53
C ASP A 215 -3.87 -2.00 22.55
N ARG A 216 -4.27 -0.88 21.94
CA ARG A 216 -5.34 -0.86 20.93
C ARG A 216 -4.87 -1.27 19.54
N TYR A 217 -3.74 -0.74 19.08
CA TYR A 217 -3.32 -0.89 17.68
C TYR A 217 -2.23 -1.95 17.45
N GLY A 218 -1.60 -2.44 18.52
CA GLY A 218 -0.44 -3.31 18.43
C GLY A 218 0.87 -2.54 18.30
N VAL A 219 1.95 -3.25 18.00
CA VAL A 219 3.21 -2.57 17.67
C VAL A 219 3.06 -1.82 16.34
N PRO A 220 3.67 -0.64 16.17
CA PRO A 220 3.58 0.11 14.92
C PRO A 220 4.10 -0.70 13.72
N VAL A 221 3.40 -0.66 12.59
CA VAL A 221 3.76 -1.43 11.39
C VAL A 221 3.87 -2.93 11.72
N ASN A 222 2.86 -3.48 12.38
CA ASN A 222 2.82 -4.90 12.72
C ASN A 222 2.51 -5.77 11.50
N ALA A 223 2.52 -7.09 11.69
CA ALA A 223 2.25 -8.06 10.63
C ALA A 223 0.82 -7.93 10.09
N LEU A 224 -0.18 -7.64 10.93
CA LEU A 224 -1.57 -7.45 10.50
C LEU A 224 -1.70 -6.25 9.56
N ASP A 225 -1.16 -5.09 9.95
CA ASP A 225 -1.14 -3.87 9.14
C ASP A 225 -0.40 -4.10 7.80
N SER A 226 0.67 -4.89 7.84
CA SER A 226 1.45 -5.24 6.64
C SER A 226 0.68 -6.16 5.70
N ILE A 227 -0.02 -7.17 6.24
CA ILE A 227 -0.91 -8.06 5.47
C ILE A 227 -2.07 -7.25 4.88
N HIS A 228 -2.70 -6.37 5.66
CA HIS A 228 -3.75 -5.48 5.17
C HIS A 228 -3.23 -4.60 4.05
N SER A 229 -2.05 -3.99 4.21
CA SER A 229 -1.45 -3.15 3.17
C SER A 229 -1.21 -3.93 1.87
N ILE A 230 -0.59 -5.12 1.93
CA ILE A 230 -0.41 -5.98 0.74
C ILE A 230 -1.75 -6.34 0.11
N SER A 231 -2.74 -6.72 0.92
CA SER A 231 -4.09 -7.01 0.47
C SER A 231 -4.74 -5.81 -0.24
N THR A 232 -4.56 -4.60 0.27
CA THR A 232 -5.08 -3.37 -0.34
C THR A 232 -4.49 -3.14 -1.73
N PHE A 233 -3.18 -3.38 -1.90
CA PHE A 233 -2.55 -3.23 -3.21
C PHE A 233 -2.92 -4.34 -4.18
N CYS A 234 -2.92 -5.60 -3.73
CA CYS A 234 -3.11 -6.72 -4.63
C CYS A 234 -4.58 -7.03 -4.86
N CYS A 235 -5.46 -6.98 -3.86
CA CYS A 235 -6.83 -7.47 -3.96
C CYS A 235 -7.83 -6.39 -4.38
N ASN A 236 -7.71 -5.19 -3.81
CA ASN A 236 -8.73 -4.15 -4.00
C ASN A 236 -8.95 -3.75 -5.46
N PRO A 237 -7.93 -3.70 -6.35
CA PRO A 237 -8.16 -3.47 -7.77
C PRO A 237 -9.24 -4.41 -8.34
N MET A 238 -9.20 -5.70 -8.02
CA MET A 238 -10.10 -6.69 -8.60
C MET A 238 -11.51 -6.68 -8.00
N TRP A 239 -11.66 -6.40 -6.69
CA TRP A 239 -12.94 -6.58 -5.99
C TRP A 239 -13.59 -5.30 -5.49
N LEU A 240 -12.83 -4.24 -5.21
CA LEU A 240 -13.35 -2.99 -4.64
C LEU A 240 -13.27 -1.81 -5.63
N GLN A 241 -12.34 -1.82 -6.58
CA GLN A 241 -12.07 -0.70 -7.47
C GLN A 241 -12.57 -0.92 -8.91
N LEU A 242 -11.96 -1.82 -9.69
CA LEU A 242 -12.32 -2.04 -11.10
C LEU A 242 -13.81 -2.37 -11.34
N PRO A 243 -14.49 -3.13 -10.46
CA PRO A 243 -15.94 -3.36 -10.60
C PRO A 243 -16.77 -2.06 -10.57
N ARG A 244 -16.29 -1.00 -9.91
CA ARG A 244 -16.94 0.33 -9.87
C ARG A 244 -16.87 1.06 -11.21
N PHE A 245 -15.92 0.67 -12.06
CA PHE A 245 -15.79 1.10 -13.45
C PHE A 245 -16.40 0.09 -14.45
N LYS A 246 -17.06 -0.97 -13.97
CA LYS A 246 -17.57 -2.09 -14.79
C LYS A 246 -16.48 -2.77 -15.61
N ILE A 247 -15.28 -2.87 -15.03
CA ILE A 247 -14.15 -3.61 -15.55
C ILE A 247 -13.98 -4.88 -14.71
N THR A 248 -13.85 -6.02 -15.37
CA THR A 248 -13.60 -7.31 -14.73
C THR A 248 -12.30 -7.90 -15.31
N PRO A 249 -11.20 -7.97 -14.53
CA PRO A 249 -9.98 -8.66 -14.94
C PRO A 249 -10.23 -10.15 -15.20
N SER A 250 -9.44 -10.78 -16.08
CA SER A 250 -9.48 -12.25 -16.25
C SER A 250 -8.94 -12.95 -15.01
N THR A 251 -9.27 -14.24 -14.84
CA THR A 251 -8.73 -15.04 -13.73
C THR A 251 -7.20 -15.05 -13.73
N ASP A 252 -6.58 -15.21 -14.91
CA ASP A 252 -5.13 -15.22 -15.06
C ASP A 252 -4.52 -13.85 -14.66
N GLU A 253 -5.15 -12.74 -15.07
CA GLU A 253 -4.73 -11.39 -14.67
C GLU A 253 -4.77 -11.21 -13.14
N VAL A 254 -5.79 -11.76 -12.48
CA VAL A 254 -5.93 -11.72 -11.02
C VAL A 254 -4.84 -12.55 -10.34
N GLU A 255 -4.58 -13.75 -10.84
CA GLU A 255 -3.56 -14.66 -10.30
C GLU A 255 -2.15 -14.08 -10.45
N ASP A 256 -1.81 -13.61 -11.66
CA ASP A 256 -0.51 -13.01 -11.97
C ASP A 256 -0.23 -11.76 -11.10
N TYR A 257 -1.25 -10.91 -10.90
CA TYR A 257 -1.11 -9.69 -10.08
C TYR A 257 -0.95 -10.00 -8.58
N ILE A 258 -1.65 -11.03 -8.09
CA ILE A 258 -1.47 -11.51 -6.70
C ILE A 258 -0.08 -12.10 -6.51
N ALA A 259 0.43 -12.87 -7.47
CA ALA A 259 1.78 -13.43 -7.40
C ALA A 259 2.86 -12.33 -7.32
N LEU A 260 2.72 -11.26 -8.10
CA LEU A 260 3.60 -10.09 -8.04
C LEU A 260 3.64 -9.48 -6.64
N PHE A 261 2.47 -9.22 -6.04
CA PHE A 261 2.41 -8.62 -4.71
C PHE A 261 2.75 -9.59 -3.57
N ARG A 262 2.59 -10.90 -3.77
CA ARG A 262 3.12 -11.91 -2.85
C ARG A 262 4.65 -11.83 -2.79
N TYR A 263 5.32 -11.66 -3.94
CA TYR A 263 6.76 -11.44 -4.02
C TYR A 263 7.19 -10.10 -3.38
N LEU A 264 6.46 -9.02 -3.61
CA LEU A 264 6.72 -7.76 -2.91
C LEU A 264 6.51 -7.88 -1.39
N GLY A 265 5.50 -8.63 -0.96
CA GLY A 265 5.26 -8.96 0.44
C GLY A 265 6.44 -9.69 1.07
N TYR A 266 7.02 -10.68 0.37
CA TYR A 266 8.26 -11.35 0.79
C TYR A 266 9.40 -10.37 0.98
N LEU A 267 9.67 -9.51 0.00
CA LEU A 267 10.74 -8.51 0.08
C LEU A 267 10.53 -7.51 1.23
N LEU A 268 9.28 -7.18 1.54
CA LEU A 268 8.87 -6.28 2.63
C LEU A 268 8.88 -6.95 4.01
N GLY A 269 9.15 -8.26 4.10
CA GLY A 269 9.12 -9.01 5.37
C GLY A 269 7.70 -9.29 5.87
N THR A 270 6.70 -9.27 4.98
CA THR A 270 5.30 -9.59 5.29
C THR A 270 5.05 -11.09 5.11
N PRO A 271 4.32 -11.76 6.03
CA PRO A 271 3.95 -13.17 5.85
C PRO A 271 3.20 -13.41 4.53
N THR A 272 3.73 -14.27 3.68
CA THR A 272 3.22 -14.48 2.31
C THR A 272 2.17 -15.59 2.19
N SER A 273 1.98 -16.41 3.24
CA SER A 273 1.06 -17.53 3.21
C SER A 273 -0.39 -17.11 2.96
N TYR A 274 -0.75 -15.87 3.31
CA TYR A 274 -2.08 -15.29 3.07
C TYR A 274 -2.38 -15.04 1.59
N PHE A 275 -1.36 -15.03 0.74
CA PHE A 275 -1.46 -14.69 -0.68
C PHE A 275 -1.08 -15.85 -1.61
N GLU A 276 -1.08 -17.08 -1.11
CA GLU A 276 -0.70 -18.28 -1.87
C GLU A 276 -1.63 -18.58 -3.05
N THR A 277 -2.92 -18.24 -2.93
CA THR A 277 -3.93 -18.46 -3.96
C THR A 277 -4.87 -17.27 -4.04
N VAL A 278 -5.52 -17.08 -5.18
CA VAL A 278 -6.53 -16.02 -5.39
C VAL A 278 -7.61 -16.06 -4.31
N GLN A 279 -8.10 -17.25 -3.96
CA GLN A 279 -9.15 -17.43 -2.96
C GLN A 279 -8.66 -17.03 -1.56
N LYS A 280 -7.43 -17.42 -1.19
CA LYS A 280 -6.87 -17.09 0.13
C LYS A 280 -6.59 -15.60 0.25
N SER A 281 -6.09 -14.97 -0.81
CA SER A 281 -5.92 -13.51 -0.89
C SER A 281 -7.25 -12.80 -0.73
N LYS A 282 -8.30 -13.26 -1.43
CA LYS A 282 -9.64 -12.67 -1.35
C LYS A 282 -10.23 -12.80 0.06
N HIS A 283 -10.18 -13.98 0.67
CA HIS A 283 -10.66 -14.18 2.04
C HIS A 283 -9.85 -13.35 3.05
N THR A 284 -8.55 -13.18 2.82
CA THR A 284 -7.72 -12.28 3.63
C THR A 284 -8.22 -10.83 3.53
N MET A 285 -8.44 -10.32 2.31
CA MET A 285 -9.02 -9.00 2.07
C MET A 285 -10.39 -8.83 2.75
N GLU A 286 -11.31 -9.77 2.51
CA GLU A 286 -12.66 -9.79 3.12
C GLU A 286 -12.58 -9.77 4.66
N SER A 287 -11.61 -10.47 5.25
CA SER A 287 -11.38 -10.46 6.70
C SER A 287 -10.86 -9.10 7.20
N MET A 288 -9.96 -8.45 6.47
CA MET A 288 -9.48 -7.10 6.81
C MET A 288 -10.63 -6.08 6.72
N VAL A 289 -11.44 -6.15 5.66
CA VAL A 289 -12.63 -5.32 5.51
C VAL A 289 -13.54 -5.48 6.72
N ALA A 290 -13.85 -6.72 7.12
CA ALA A 290 -14.71 -6.97 8.27
C ALA A 290 -14.15 -6.40 9.58
N HIS A 291 -12.86 -6.66 9.87
CA HIS A 291 -12.31 -6.50 11.22
C HIS A 291 -11.52 -5.21 11.47
N GLU A 292 -10.89 -4.65 10.43
CA GLU A 292 -9.88 -3.60 10.58
C GLU A 292 -10.39 -2.22 10.19
N LEU A 293 -11.36 -2.16 9.28
CA LEU A 293 -11.86 -0.91 8.75
C LEU A 293 -12.85 -0.21 9.69
N HIS A 294 -12.49 0.93 10.25
CA HIS A 294 -13.37 1.77 11.07
C HIS A 294 -12.91 3.23 11.05
N THR A 295 -13.86 4.15 10.99
CA THR A 295 -13.56 5.59 10.98
C THR A 295 -13.42 6.14 12.39
N THR A 296 -12.39 6.97 12.60
CA THR A 296 -12.16 7.73 13.83
C THR A 296 -12.15 9.24 13.52
N GLU A 297 -11.97 10.08 14.54
CA GLU A 297 -11.75 11.51 14.32
C GLU A 297 -10.48 11.75 13.47
N THR A 298 -9.41 10.98 13.70
CA THR A 298 -8.19 11.00 12.90
C THR A 298 -8.47 10.69 11.42
N SER A 299 -9.38 9.74 11.14
CA SER A 299 -9.81 9.41 9.77
C SER A 299 -10.37 10.60 9.02
N ARG A 300 -11.20 11.43 9.68
CA ARG A 300 -11.82 12.63 9.08
C ARG A 300 -10.77 13.67 8.70
N VAL A 301 -9.80 13.90 9.58
CA VAL A 301 -8.69 14.84 9.33
C VAL A 301 -7.86 14.38 8.14
N VAL A 302 -7.54 13.09 8.05
CA VAL A 302 -6.76 12.50 6.96
C VAL A 302 -7.52 12.59 5.63
N ALA A 303 -8.80 12.23 5.60
CA ALA A 303 -9.64 12.33 4.42
C ALA A 303 -9.79 13.78 3.94
N TYR A 304 -9.99 14.73 4.85
CA TYR A 304 -10.02 16.16 4.54
C TYR A 304 -8.69 16.63 3.91
N ASN A 305 -7.55 16.32 4.54
CA ASN A 305 -6.24 16.72 4.03
C ASN A 305 -5.95 16.13 2.64
N PHE A 306 -6.45 14.93 2.36
CA PHE A 306 -6.35 14.32 1.04
C PHE A 306 -7.16 15.05 -0.02
N VAL A 307 -8.44 15.32 0.27
CA VAL A 307 -9.31 16.05 -0.67
C VAL A 307 -8.72 17.42 -0.97
N GLU A 308 -8.22 18.13 0.05
CA GLU A 308 -7.54 19.42 -0.14
C GLU A 308 -6.22 19.26 -0.94
N CYS A 309 -5.44 18.22 -0.68
CA CYS A 309 -4.20 17.95 -1.42
C CYS A 309 -4.48 17.71 -2.91
N VAL A 310 -5.44 16.84 -3.23
CA VAL A 310 -5.77 16.48 -4.63
C VAL A 310 -6.44 17.65 -5.35
N ALA A 311 -7.29 18.42 -4.68
CA ALA A 311 -7.93 19.60 -5.26
C ALA A 311 -6.94 20.72 -5.62
N ASN A 312 -5.79 20.76 -4.93
CA ASN A 312 -4.73 21.75 -5.14
C ASN A 312 -3.53 21.22 -5.94
N LEU A 313 -3.69 20.12 -6.69
CA LEU A 313 -2.65 19.64 -7.59
C LEU A 313 -2.31 20.69 -8.66
N PRO A 314 -1.02 20.84 -9.03
CA PRO A 314 -0.61 21.81 -10.03
C PRO A 314 -1.15 21.46 -11.42
N ALA A 315 -1.21 22.46 -12.30
CA ALA A 315 -1.58 22.24 -13.70
C ALA A 315 -0.64 21.21 -14.36
N PRO A 316 -1.17 20.31 -15.22
CA PRO A 316 -2.53 20.25 -15.76
C PRO A 316 -3.52 19.38 -14.94
N PHE A 317 -3.17 18.92 -13.74
CA PHE A 317 -3.93 17.91 -13.00
C PHE A 317 -5.00 18.46 -12.05
N HIS A 318 -5.52 19.66 -12.30
CA HIS A 318 -6.55 20.25 -11.45
C HIS A 318 -7.84 19.45 -11.49
N VAL A 319 -8.29 18.95 -10.34
CA VAL A 319 -9.55 18.24 -10.18
C VAL A 319 -10.39 18.95 -9.13
N SER A 320 -11.64 19.28 -9.45
CA SER A 320 -12.51 19.97 -8.47
C SER A 320 -12.83 19.08 -7.27
N LYS A 321 -12.89 19.66 -6.06
CA LYS A 321 -13.32 18.98 -4.82
C LYS A 321 -14.61 18.18 -4.99
N LYS A 322 -15.62 18.77 -5.63
CA LYS A 322 -16.92 18.12 -5.86
C LYS A 322 -16.84 16.90 -6.79
N PHE A 323 -15.88 16.87 -7.72
CA PHE A 323 -15.63 15.68 -8.55
C PHE A 323 -14.96 14.56 -7.75
N ILE A 324 -14.00 14.90 -6.87
CA ILE A 324 -13.35 13.97 -5.94
C ILE A 324 -14.39 13.35 -4.99
N GLU A 325 -15.25 14.18 -4.40
CA GLU A 325 -16.33 13.74 -3.51
C GLU A 325 -17.35 12.84 -4.23
N ALA A 326 -17.72 13.17 -5.48
CA ALA A 326 -18.64 12.37 -6.27
C ALA A 326 -18.06 11.00 -6.60
N GLY A 327 -16.77 10.97 -6.97
CA GLY A 327 -16.06 9.72 -7.22
C GLY A 327 -15.87 8.87 -5.95
N SER A 328 -15.58 9.50 -4.82
CA SER A 328 -15.43 8.82 -3.53
C SER A 328 -16.74 8.14 -3.12
N ARG A 329 -17.88 8.84 -3.27
CA ARG A 329 -19.22 8.28 -3.01
C ARG A 329 -19.59 7.18 -3.99
N TRP A 330 -19.24 7.32 -5.27
CA TRP A 330 -19.48 6.29 -6.28
C TRP A 330 -18.73 4.98 -5.97
N ILE A 331 -17.46 5.09 -5.58
CA ILE A 331 -16.57 3.96 -5.38
C ILE A 331 -16.78 3.31 -4.01
N ASN A 332 -16.92 4.10 -2.94
CA ASN A 332 -16.97 3.57 -1.57
C ASN A 332 -18.39 3.52 -0.96
N GLY A 333 -19.38 4.12 -1.63
CA GLY A 333 -20.72 4.29 -1.09
C GLY A 333 -20.85 5.47 -0.13
N ASP A 334 -22.09 5.80 0.21
CA ASP A 334 -22.42 6.97 1.02
C ASP A 334 -22.10 6.81 2.51
N GLU A 335 -22.12 5.58 3.03
CA GLU A 335 -21.92 5.27 4.46
C GLU A 335 -20.57 5.82 4.97
N ILE A 336 -19.46 5.30 4.45
CA ILE A 336 -18.12 5.77 4.84
C ILE A 336 -17.89 7.24 4.46
N CYS A 337 -18.42 7.70 3.32
CA CYS A 337 -18.26 9.09 2.92
C CYS A 337 -18.98 10.05 3.88
N ASN A 338 -20.07 9.62 4.52
CA ASN A 338 -20.73 10.38 5.57
C ASN A 338 -19.93 10.32 6.88
N ASP A 339 -19.38 9.15 7.24
CA ASP A 339 -18.55 8.99 8.44
C ASP A 339 -17.26 9.82 8.40
N LEU A 340 -16.69 9.97 7.20
CA LEU A 340 -15.55 10.83 6.88
C LEU A 340 -15.92 12.31 6.66
N GLU A 341 -17.20 12.67 6.78
CA GLU A 341 -17.72 14.03 6.60
C GLU A 341 -17.43 14.64 5.22
N LEU A 342 -17.36 13.81 4.17
CA LEU A 342 -17.18 14.29 2.80
C LEU A 342 -18.43 15.04 2.30
N GLY A 343 -18.22 16.05 1.45
CA GLY A 343 -19.31 16.80 0.84
C GLY A 343 -20.28 15.93 0.03
N LYS A 344 -21.50 16.44 -0.17
CA LYS A 344 -22.56 15.82 -0.98
C LYS A 344 -22.72 16.60 -2.28
N PRO A 345 -21.93 16.29 -3.33
CA PRO A 345 -21.93 17.07 -4.55
C PRO A 345 -23.25 16.90 -5.32
N GLY A 346 -23.63 17.92 -6.07
CA GLY A 346 -24.86 17.89 -6.87
C GLY A 346 -24.83 16.85 -7.99
N PHE A 347 -26.00 16.62 -8.60
CA PHE A 347 -26.19 15.64 -9.66
C PHE A 347 -25.20 15.78 -10.85
N VAL A 348 -24.84 17.01 -11.21
CA VAL A 348 -23.89 17.29 -12.31
C VAL A 348 -22.55 16.57 -12.12
N TYR A 349 -22.01 16.55 -10.90
CA TYR A 349 -20.71 15.91 -10.63
C TYR A 349 -20.80 14.38 -10.66
N HIS A 350 -21.92 13.82 -10.19
CA HIS A 350 -22.18 12.39 -10.32
C HIS A 350 -22.31 11.98 -11.79
N PHE A 351 -22.99 12.80 -12.60
CA PHE A 351 -23.08 12.59 -14.04
C PHE A 351 -21.71 12.68 -14.73
N MET A 352 -20.89 13.67 -14.37
CA MET A 352 -19.50 13.77 -14.87
C MET A 352 -18.67 12.55 -14.50
N PHE A 353 -18.76 12.07 -13.25
CA PHE A 353 -18.02 10.89 -12.81
C PHE A 353 -18.51 9.61 -13.49
N ALA A 354 -19.82 9.48 -13.73
CA ALA A 354 -20.38 8.39 -14.52
C ALA A 354 -19.85 8.41 -15.97
N GLY A 355 -19.80 9.59 -16.60
CA GLY A 355 -19.19 9.76 -17.93
C GLY A 355 -17.69 9.40 -17.95
N TYR A 356 -16.96 9.78 -16.90
CA TYR A 356 -15.57 9.36 -16.69
C TYR A 356 -15.45 7.84 -16.59
N CYS A 357 -16.33 7.17 -15.85
CA CYS A 357 -16.33 5.70 -15.75
C CYS A 357 -16.57 5.03 -17.11
N VAL A 358 -17.47 5.57 -17.94
CA VAL A 358 -17.71 5.08 -19.30
C VAL A 358 -16.46 5.22 -20.17
N LEU A 359 -15.77 6.36 -20.10
CA LEU A 359 -14.51 6.59 -20.81
C LEU A 359 -13.44 5.59 -20.38
N VAL A 360 -13.23 5.42 -19.08
CA VAL A 360 -12.23 4.51 -18.51
C VAL A 360 -12.51 3.06 -18.93
N ARG A 361 -13.77 2.63 -18.85
CA ARG A 361 -14.19 1.30 -19.33
C ARG A 361 -13.92 1.12 -20.83
N GLY A 362 -14.23 2.14 -21.63
CA GLY A 362 -13.97 2.14 -23.07
C GLY A 362 -12.49 1.96 -23.39
N LEU A 363 -11.62 2.71 -22.71
CA LEU A 363 -10.16 2.61 -22.87
C LEU A 363 -9.63 1.21 -22.49
N ALA A 364 -10.08 0.67 -21.35
CA ALA A 364 -9.71 -0.69 -20.94
C ALA A 364 -10.16 -1.76 -21.95
N CYS A 365 -11.36 -1.59 -22.53
CA CYS A 365 -11.86 -2.47 -23.58
C CYS A 365 -11.00 -2.38 -24.86
N LEU A 366 -10.66 -1.16 -25.28
CA LEU A 366 -9.80 -0.92 -26.45
C LEU A 366 -8.41 -1.53 -26.27
N GLN A 367 -7.80 -1.40 -25.10
CA GLN A 367 -6.52 -2.04 -24.78
C GLN A 367 -6.60 -3.56 -24.88
N ARG A 368 -7.68 -4.18 -24.38
CA ARG A 368 -7.87 -5.64 -24.52
C ARG A 368 -8.09 -6.09 -25.95
N MET A 369 -8.81 -5.31 -26.76
CA MET A 369 -9.16 -5.68 -28.12
C MET A 369 -8.02 -5.46 -29.12
N ILE A 370 -7.10 -4.53 -28.85
CA ILE A 370 -6.08 -4.10 -29.80
C ILE A 370 -4.69 -4.22 -29.15
N PRO A 371 -3.95 -5.33 -29.35
CA PRO A 371 -2.65 -5.56 -28.74
C PRO A 371 -1.63 -4.45 -29.00
N MET A 372 -1.61 -3.87 -30.21
CA MET A 372 -0.71 -2.74 -30.52
C MET A 372 -1.05 -1.48 -29.70
N PHE A 373 -2.33 -1.25 -29.40
CA PHE A 373 -2.75 -0.13 -28.57
C PHE A 373 -2.38 -0.37 -27.10
N ASP A 374 -2.52 -1.61 -26.62
CA ASP A 374 -2.08 -2.00 -25.28
C ASP A 374 -0.57 -1.78 -25.10
N GLU A 375 0.25 -2.28 -26.03
CA GLU A 375 1.70 -2.06 -26.01
C GLU A 375 2.09 -0.58 -26.07
N PHE A 376 1.37 0.21 -26.88
CA PHE A 376 1.57 1.64 -26.95
C PHE A 376 1.25 2.32 -25.61
N MET A 377 0.11 2.00 -25.00
CA MET A 377 -0.30 2.56 -23.71
C MET A 377 0.67 2.17 -22.59
N ILE A 378 1.17 0.93 -22.60
CA ILE A 378 2.20 0.45 -21.67
C ILE A 378 3.50 1.27 -21.85
N LYS A 379 4.00 1.42 -23.09
CA LYS A 379 5.23 2.19 -23.38
C LYS A 379 5.12 3.67 -23.02
N VAL A 380 3.98 4.31 -23.29
CA VAL A 380 3.72 5.73 -22.97
C VAL A 380 3.53 5.93 -21.46
N GLY A 381 2.87 5.01 -20.78
CA GLY A 381 2.75 4.99 -19.32
C GLY A 381 4.14 5.06 -18.65
N PHE A 382 5.09 4.28 -19.17
CA PHE A 382 6.47 4.25 -18.66
C PHE A 382 7.24 5.56 -18.87
N THR A 383 7.21 6.11 -20.07
CA THR A 383 7.99 7.32 -20.40
C THR A 383 7.43 8.58 -19.76
N SER A 384 6.10 8.67 -19.58
CA SER A 384 5.47 9.88 -19.06
C SER A 384 5.57 10.02 -17.53
N LEU A 385 5.53 8.92 -16.77
CA LEU A 385 5.68 8.96 -15.31
C LEU A 385 7.14 9.04 -14.87
N ALA A 386 8.05 8.30 -15.52
CA ALA A 386 9.47 8.32 -15.16
C ALA A 386 10.13 9.69 -15.38
N CYS A 387 9.70 10.46 -16.40
CA CYS A 387 10.28 11.76 -16.73
C CYS A 387 9.66 12.97 -16.01
N ARG A 388 8.57 12.81 -15.22
CA ARG A 388 7.81 13.96 -14.68
C ARG A 388 7.63 14.00 -13.17
N VAL A 389 8.13 13.01 -12.44
CA VAL A 389 8.10 12.97 -10.96
C VAL A 389 9.50 13.20 -10.35
N ILE A 390 10.53 13.39 -11.19
CA ILE A 390 11.90 13.79 -10.79
C ILE A 390 12.03 15.31 -10.78
#